data_AF-A0A9D1W269-F1
#
_entry.id   AF-A0A9D1W269-F1
#
_cell.length_a   1.000
_cell.length_b   1.000
_cell.length_c   1.000
_cell.angle_alpha   90.00
_cell.angle_beta   90.00
_cell.angle_gamma   90.00
#
_symmetry.space_group_name_H-M   'P 1'
#
loop_
_entity.id
_entity.type
_entity.pdbx_description
1 polymer ?
#
loop_
_entity_poly.entity_id
_entity_poly.type
_entity_poly.pdbx_seq_one_letter_code
_entity_poly.pdbx_strand_id
1 'polypeptide(L)'
;MYRKQRLIHTLLLIAVGAGALAASLLLRPEVPSFLPWVCFAVYLLATLLGCFSYELALWHNLWHNAWHARSADDDEPSDFAVYAGRVSAYLVMIVALCLTLFA
;
A
#
# COMPACT_ATOMS: atom_id res chain seq x y z
N MET A 1 -14.37 1.99 -7.72
CA MET A 1 -14.68 0.97 -6.67
C MET A 1 -15.54 1.64 -5.61
N TYR A 2 -16.70 1.11 -5.27
CA TYR A 2 -17.56 1.73 -4.26
C TYR A 2 -16.85 1.74 -2.89
N ARG A 3 -17.02 2.82 -2.09
CA ARG A 3 -16.31 3.02 -0.80
C ARG A 3 -16.32 1.78 0.11
N LYS A 4 -17.45 1.07 0.17
CA LYS A 4 -17.59 -0.19 0.94
C LYS A 4 -16.75 -1.33 0.36
N GLN A 5 -16.74 -1.51 -0.96
CA GLN A 5 -15.92 -2.53 -1.62
C GLN A 5 -14.44 -2.28 -1.37
N ARG A 6 -13.99 -1.03 -1.46
CA ARG A 6 -12.59 -0.66 -1.19
C ARG A 6 -12.19 -1.01 0.24
N LEU A 7 -13.03 -0.64 1.21
CA LEU A 7 -12.77 -0.98 2.62
C LEU A 7 -12.66 -2.49 2.83
N ILE A 8 -13.59 -3.28 2.28
CA ILE A 8 -13.55 -4.74 2.37
C ILE A 8 -12.25 -5.28 1.75
N HIS A 9 -11.88 -4.81 0.56
CA HIS A 9 -10.66 -5.25 -0.11
C HIS A 9 -9.40 -4.90 0.67
N THR A 10 -9.29 -3.67 1.20
CA THR A 10 -8.17 -3.27 2.07
C THR A 10 -8.09 -4.18 3.30
N LEU A 11 -9.22 -4.46 3.96
CA LEU A 11 -9.24 -5.36 5.13
C LEU A 11 -8.81 -6.78 4.77
N LEU A 12 -9.22 -7.30 3.61
CA LEU A 12 -8.79 -8.61 3.12
C LEU A 12 -7.28 -8.65 2.87
N LEU A 13 -6.72 -7.61 2.24
CA LEU A 13 -5.27 -7.52 2.02
C LEU A 13 -4.50 -7.46 3.34
N ILE A 14 -4.98 -6.70 4.32
CA ILE A 14 -4.37 -6.65 5.66
C ILE A 14 -4.42 -8.03 6.32
N ALA A 15 -5.55 -8.73 6.24
CA ALA A 15 -5.71 -10.07 6.81
C ALA A 15 -4.72 -11.07 6.17
N VAL A 16 -4.50 -11.00 4.85
CA VAL A 16 -3.50 -11.82 4.15
C VAL A 16 -2.09 -11.55 4.68
N GLY A 17 -1.70 -10.28 4.81
CA GLY A 17 -0.39 -9.91 5.36
C GLY A 17 -0.20 -10.37 6.80
N ALA A 18 -1.24 -10.22 7.64
CA ALA A 18 -1.20 -10.66 9.04
C ALA A 18 -1.09 -12.19 9.15
N GLY A 19 -1.79 -12.93 8.27
CA GLY A 19 -1.67 -14.38 8.17
C GLY A 19 -0.27 -14.83 7.77
N ALA A 20 0.35 -14.15 6.81
CA ALA A 20 1.73 -14.41 6.41
C ALA A 20 2.74 -14.15 7.54
N LEU A 21 2.58 -13.05 8.27
CA LEU A 21 3.40 -12.76 9.44
C LEU A 21 3.24 -13.84 10.53
N ALA A 22 2.00 -14.21 10.86
CA ALA A 22 1.74 -15.26 11.85
C ALA A 22 2.37 -16.60 11.43
N ALA A 23 2.26 -16.97 10.15
CA ALA A 23 2.89 -18.17 9.61
C ALA A 23 4.42 -18.13 9.74
N SER A 24 5.05 -16.99 9.43
CA SER A 24 6.51 -16.84 9.57
C SER A 24 6.98 -17.04 11.02
N LEU A 25 6.27 -16.45 11.99
CA LEU A 25 6.64 -16.53 13.41
C LEU A 25 6.41 -17.93 14.01
N LEU A 26 5.37 -18.64 13.55
CA LEU A 26 5.05 -19.98 14.05
C LEU A 26 5.91 -21.08 13.41
N LEU A 27 6.20 -20.96 12.12
CA LEU A 27 6.91 -22.01 11.36
C LEU A 27 8.44 -21.85 11.44
N ARG A 28 8.95 -20.67 11.80
CA ARG A 28 10.38 -20.37 11.83
C ARG A 28 10.77 -19.57 13.09
N PRO A 29 10.69 -20.18 14.29
CA PRO A 29 11.04 -19.50 15.54
C PRO A 29 12.52 -19.11 15.64
N GLU A 30 13.37 -19.65 14.76
CA GLU A 30 14.83 -19.46 14.77
C GLU A 30 15.30 -18.22 13.98
N VAL A 31 14.41 -17.62 13.16
CA VAL A 31 14.72 -16.40 12.42
C VAL A 31 14.63 -15.20 13.38
N PRO A 32 15.61 -14.27 13.38
CA PRO A 32 15.54 -13.08 14.21
C PRO A 32 14.22 -12.35 13.95
N SER A 33 13.42 -12.25 15.01
CA SER A 33 12.00 -11.92 14.93
C SER A 33 11.70 -10.61 14.21
N PHE A 34 12.67 -9.69 14.13
CA PHE A 34 12.52 -8.35 13.56
C PHE A 34 12.29 -8.29 12.04
N LEU A 35 12.91 -9.15 11.24
CA LEU A 35 12.88 -9.01 9.78
C LEU A 35 11.47 -9.23 9.18
N PRO A 36 10.70 -10.27 9.57
CA PRO A 36 9.31 -10.42 9.14
C PRO A 36 8.42 -9.23 9.53
N TRP A 37 8.65 -8.59 10.68
CA TRP A 37 7.90 -7.39 11.08
C TRP A 37 8.19 -6.20 10.17
N VAL A 38 9.45 -5.98 9.77
CA VAL A 38 9.80 -4.91 8.83
C VAL A 38 9.14 -5.16 7.48
N CYS A 39 9.22 -6.39 6.97
CA CYS A 39 8.58 -6.76 5.70
C CYS A 39 7.06 -6.59 5.76
N PHE A 40 6.43 -6.98 6.88
CA PHE A 40 5.00 -6.76 7.11
C PHE A 40 4.64 -5.27 7.17
N ALA A 41 5.46 -4.42 7.79
CA ALA A 41 5.23 -2.98 7.81
C ALA A 41 5.28 -2.37 6.40
N VAL A 42 6.23 -2.80 5.57
CA VAL A 42 6.31 -2.41 4.15
C VAL A 42 5.09 -2.90 3.38
N TYR A 43 4.64 -4.14 3.61
CA TYR A 43 3.43 -4.70 3.01
C TYR A 43 2.18 -3.87 3.37
N LEU A 44 2.02 -3.50 4.64
CA LEU A 44 0.91 -2.67 5.10
C LEU A 44 0.92 -1.29 4.44
N LEU A 45 2.10 -0.65 4.38
CA LEU A 45 2.25 0.64 3.73
C LEU A 45 1.87 0.55 2.24
N ALA A 46 2.38 -0.45 1.53
CA ALA A 46 2.05 -0.69 0.13
C ALA A 46 0.55 -0.95 -0.08
N THR A 47 -0.10 -1.71 0.83
CA THR A 47 -1.55 -1.95 0.80
C THR A 47 -2.33 -0.64 0.88
N LEU A 48 -1.97 0.25 1.81
CA LEU A 48 -2.62 1.54 1.97
C LEU A 48 -2.37 2.45 0.75
N LEU A 49 -1.13 2.53 0.29
CA LEU A 49 -0.77 3.34 -0.89
C LEU A 49 -1.51 2.88 -2.15
N GLY A 50 -1.65 1.57 -2.36
CA GLY A 50 -2.36 1.02 -3.51
C GLY A 50 -3.87 1.28 -3.46
N CYS A 51 -4.50 0.98 -2.31
CA CYS A 51 -5.94 1.13 -2.13
C CYS A 51 -6.40 2.60 -2.15
N PHE A 52 -5.56 3.52 -1.68
CA PHE A 52 -5.84 4.97 -1.62
C PHE A 52 -5.02 5.77 -2.65
N SER A 53 -4.59 5.12 -3.73
CA SER A 53 -3.78 5.71 -4.81
C SER A 53 -4.39 6.98 -5.40
N TYR A 54 -5.71 7.04 -5.54
CA TYR A 54 -6.40 8.23 -6.04
C TYR A 54 -6.33 9.38 -5.03
N GLU A 55 -6.71 9.12 -3.78
CA GLU A 55 -6.69 10.11 -2.71
C GLU A 55 -5.28 10.67 -2.46
N LEU A 56 -4.24 9.84 -2.61
CA LEU A 56 -2.85 10.26 -2.52
C LEU A 56 -2.42 11.14 -3.70
N ALA A 57 -2.82 10.77 -4.92
CA ALA A 57 -2.54 11.58 -6.10
C ALA A 57 -3.27 12.93 -6.03
N LEU A 58 -4.50 12.96 -5.52
CA LEU A 58 -5.26 14.18 -5.28
C LEU A 58 -4.58 15.04 -4.21
N TRP A 59 -4.18 14.45 -3.09
CA TRP A 59 -3.43 15.16 -2.04
C TRP A 59 -2.13 15.76 -2.58
N HIS A 60 -1.41 15.00 -3.41
CA HIS A 60 -0.18 15.46 -4.05
C HIS A 60 -0.43 16.64 -4.99
N ASN A 61 -1.46 16.57 -5.83
CA ASN A 61 -1.85 17.67 -6.72
C ASN A 61 -2.25 18.92 -5.95
N LEU A 62 -3.08 18.79 -4.91
CA LEU A 62 -3.49 19.90 -4.05
C LEU A 62 -2.28 20.59 -3.40
N TRP A 63 -1.34 19.80 -2.87
CA TRP A 63 -0.14 20.34 -2.24
C TRP A 63 0.77 21.02 -3.27
N HIS A 64 0.98 20.39 -4.43
CA HIS A 64 1.76 20.94 -5.52
C HIS A 64 1.16 22.25 -6.07
N ASN A 65 -0.15 22.30 -6.27
CA ASN A 65 -0.84 23.49 -6.77
C ASN A 65 -0.85 24.62 -5.73
N ALA A 66 -1.01 24.30 -4.45
CA ALA A 66 -0.87 25.27 -3.36
C ALA A 66 0.54 25.87 -3.29
N TRP A 67 1.58 25.05 -3.46
CA TRP A 67 2.97 25.51 -3.49
C TRP A 67 3.27 26.41 -4.70
N HIS A 68 2.67 26.12 -5.85
CA HIS A 68 2.88 26.85 -7.10
C HIS A 68 1.84 27.94 -7.39
N ALA A 69 0.93 28.23 -6.45
CA ALA A 69 -0.17 29.19 -6.60
C ALA A 69 -0.98 29.01 -7.90
N ARG A 70 -1.20 27.74 -8.31
CA ARG A 70 -2.00 27.39 -9.48
C ARG A 70 -3.49 27.38 -9.15
N SER A 71 -4.33 27.64 -10.16
CA SER A 71 -5.79 27.58 -10.06
C SER A 71 -6.29 26.14 -9.83
N ALA A 72 -7.39 26.00 -9.10
CA ALA A 72 -7.97 24.71 -8.69
C ALA A 72 -8.45 23.79 -9.84
N ASP A 73 -8.51 24.30 -11.08
CA ASP A 73 -8.88 23.50 -12.24
C ASP A 73 -7.87 22.38 -12.57
N ASP A 74 -6.65 22.43 -12.01
CA ASP A 74 -5.58 21.44 -12.20
C ASP A 74 -5.51 20.38 -11.06
N ASP A 75 -6.51 20.29 -10.19
CA ASP A 75 -6.44 19.43 -9.00
C ASP A 75 -6.69 17.93 -9.30
N GLU A 76 -7.43 17.61 -10.36
CA GLU A 76 -7.83 16.23 -10.66
C GLU A 76 -6.63 15.34 -11.04
N PRO A 77 -6.46 14.17 -10.39
CA PRO A 77 -5.40 13.23 -10.74
C PRO A 77 -5.54 12.67 -12.16
N SER A 78 -4.42 12.58 -12.88
CA SER A 78 -4.40 11.85 -14.14
C SER A 78 -4.61 10.35 -13.91
N ASP A 79 -5.39 9.70 -14.80
CA ASP A 79 -5.61 8.25 -14.77
C ASP A 79 -4.29 7.46 -14.79
N PHE A 80 -3.30 7.95 -15.53
CA PHE A 80 -1.96 7.36 -15.60
C PHE A 80 -1.27 7.36 -14.23
N ALA A 81 -1.27 8.50 -13.52
CA ALA A 81 -0.64 8.60 -12.20
C ALA A 81 -1.30 7.66 -11.19
N VAL A 82 -2.63 7.60 -11.18
CA VAL A 82 -3.39 6.71 -10.29
C VAL A 82 -3.11 5.24 -10.62
N TYR A 83 -3.10 4.88 -11.91
CA TYR A 83 -2.83 3.52 -12.35
C TYR A 83 -1.39 3.08 -12.04
N ALA A 84 -0.40 3.90 -12.38
CA ALA A 84 1.00 3.62 -12.11
C ALA A 84 1.29 3.51 -10.61
N GLY A 85 0.70 4.40 -9.79
CA GLY A 85 0.77 4.32 -8.34
C GLY A 85 0.18 3.03 -7.77
N ARG A 86 -0.96 2.58 -8.31
CA ARG A 86 -1.58 1.33 -7.88
C ARG A 86 -0.76 0.09 -8.28
N VAL A 87 -0.27 0.05 -9.51
CA VAL A 87 0.54 -1.09 -10.00
C VAL A 87 1.84 -1.20 -9.22
N SER A 88 2.55 -0.09 -9.02
CA SER A 88 3.79 -0.07 -8.23
C SER A 88 3.55 -0.52 -6.79
N ALA A 89 2.48 -0.05 -6.15
CA ALA A 89 2.11 -0.49 -4.80
C ALA A 89 1.83 -2.00 -4.73
N TYR A 90 1.10 -2.57 -5.69
CA TYR A 90 0.87 -4.02 -5.72
C TYR A 90 2.13 -4.85 -5.97
N LEU A 91 3.06 -4.36 -6.80
CA LEU A 91 4.36 -5.02 -6.98
C LEU A 91 5.16 -5.06 -5.67
N VAL A 92 5.23 -3.92 -4.97
CA VAL A 92 5.89 -3.84 -3.65
C VAL A 92 5.20 -4.75 -2.64
N MET A 93 3.86 -4.78 -2.63
CA MET A 93 3.07 -5.65 -1.76
C MET A 93 3.39 -7.13 -1.99
N ILE A 94 3.47 -7.59 -3.23
CA ILE A 94 3.83 -8.99 -3.55
C ILE A 94 5.23 -9.33 -3.03
N VAL A 95 6.22 -8.48 -3.31
CA VAL A 95 7.61 -8.70 -2.86
C VAL A 95 7.69 -8.71 -1.34
N ALA A 96 7.05 -7.75 -0.67
CA ALA A 96 7.04 -7.67 0.79
C ALA A 96 6.34 -8.88 1.44
N LEU A 97 5.27 -9.39 0.83
CA LEU A 97 4.59 -10.60 1.30
C LEU A 97 5.51 -11.83 1.19
N CYS A 98 6.19 -12.01 0.06
CA CYS A 98 7.15 -13.08 -0.12
C CYS A 98 8.29 -12.99 0.89
N LEU A 99 8.86 -11.80 1.10
CA LEU A 99 9.91 -11.61 2.11
C LEU A 99 9.40 -11.87 3.52
N THR A 100 8.17 -11.47 3.85
CA THR A 100 7.57 -11.78 5.17
C THR A 100 7.46 -13.29 5.39
N LEU A 101 7.14 -14.07 4.36
CA LEU A 101 6.99 -15.53 4.46
C LEU A 101 8.33 -16.28 4.45
N PHE A 102 9.31 -15.81 3.67
CA PHE A 102 10.47 -16.61 3.30
C PHE A 102 11.83 -16.05 3.74
N ALA A 103 11.91 -14.78 4.15
CA ALA A 103 13.12 -14.24 4.76
C ALA A 103 13.32 -14.80 6.18
#